data_AF-A0A2A4T9M2-F1
#
_entry.id   AF-A0A2A4T9M2-F1
#
_cell.length_a   1.000
_cell.length_b   1.000
_cell.length_c   1.000
_cell.angle_alpha   90.00
_cell.angle_beta   90.00
_cell.angle_gamma   90.00
#
_symmetry.space_group_name_H-M   'P 1'
#
loop_
_entity.id
_entity.type
_entity.pdbx_description
1 polymer ?
#
loop_
_entity_poly.entity_id
_entity_poly.type
_entity_poly.pdbx_seq_one_letter_code
_entity_poly.pdbx_strand_id
1 'polypeptide(L)'
;MSETKCDWQEVVDRSPRGYVEMNDGKRALYGPIESIVVDECDFVTIILKWSAEMTLGKCGIPTGEWTAVENNPIVFPNFIVSFTIDRMPEKGDRVLFGGFNILFFDKIEKVRPEDVKGLELEGNPTT
;
A
#
# COMPACT_ATOMS: atom_id res chain seq x y z
N MET A 1 -6.41 -14.48 16.11
CA MET A 1 -6.30 -14.70 14.65
C MET A 1 -6.91 -13.49 13.98
N SER A 2 -6.22 -12.88 13.02
CA SER A 2 -6.79 -11.81 12.21
C SER A 2 -7.87 -12.40 11.29
N GLU A 3 -9.02 -11.75 11.24
CA GLU A 3 -10.14 -12.15 10.40
C GLU A 3 -9.96 -11.58 8.99
N THR A 4 -10.15 -12.42 7.98
CA THR A 4 -10.20 -11.98 6.58
C THR A 4 -11.56 -11.37 6.28
N LYS A 5 -11.55 -10.13 5.78
CA LYS A 5 -12.72 -9.31 5.48
C LYS A 5 -12.71 -8.87 4.02
N CYS A 6 -13.87 -8.43 3.51
CA CYS A 6 -14.02 -7.92 2.14
C CYS A 6 -14.80 -6.59 2.06
N ASP A 7 -15.07 -5.94 3.20
CA ASP A 7 -15.76 -4.65 3.25
C ASP A 7 -14.75 -3.53 3.52
N TRP A 8 -14.27 -2.89 2.46
CA TRP A 8 -13.30 -1.79 2.56
C TRP A 8 -13.88 -0.52 3.16
N GLN A 9 -15.20 -0.42 3.36
CA GLN A 9 -15.77 0.72 4.07
C GLN A 9 -15.18 0.82 5.48
N GLU A 10 -14.90 -0.31 6.13
CA GLU A 10 -14.20 -0.35 7.43
C GLU A 10 -12.82 0.32 7.37
N VAL A 11 -12.08 0.13 6.27
CA VAL A 11 -10.77 0.77 6.08
C VAL A 11 -10.94 2.27 5.81
N VAL A 12 -11.92 2.64 4.98
CA VAL A 12 -12.22 4.05 4.63
C VAL A 12 -12.66 4.84 5.86
N ASP A 13 -13.53 4.30 6.70
CA ASP A 13 -14.07 4.96 7.89
C ASP A 13 -12.98 5.33 8.90
N ARG A 14 -11.90 4.55 8.92
CA ARG A 14 -10.72 4.82 9.75
C ARG A 14 -9.83 5.94 9.21
N SER A 15 -10.11 6.47 8.02
CA SER A 15 -9.44 7.61 7.41
C SER A 15 -7.89 7.50 7.42
N PRO A 16 -7.31 6.44 6.83
CA PRO A 16 -5.86 6.19 6.86
C PRO A 16 -5.07 7.36 6.27
N ARG A 17 -3.95 7.70 6.91
CA ARG A 17 -3.04 8.80 6.53
C ARG A 17 -1.58 8.38 6.41
N GLY A 18 -1.31 7.08 6.48
CA GLY A 18 0.02 6.52 6.28
C GLY A 18 0.39 6.42 4.82
N TYR A 19 0.73 5.22 4.39
CA TYR A 19 1.21 4.94 3.04
C TYR A 19 0.75 3.57 2.58
N VAL A 20 0.86 3.34 1.27
CA VAL A 20 0.65 2.04 0.65
C VAL A 20 1.96 1.51 0.11
N GLU A 21 2.15 0.20 0.27
CA GLU A 21 3.15 -0.61 -0.41
C GLU A 21 2.38 -1.64 -1.25
N MET A 22 2.57 -1.60 -2.56
CA MET A 22 2.02 -2.56 -3.49
C MET A 22 3.12 -3.38 -4.15
N ASN A 23 2.81 -4.64 -4.42
CA ASN A 23 3.69 -5.55 -5.14
C ASN A 23 2.84 -6.41 -6.10
N ASP A 24 3.02 -6.21 -7.41
CA ASP A 24 2.32 -6.98 -8.45
C ASP A 24 3.16 -8.16 -8.99
N GLY A 25 4.30 -8.45 -8.35
CA GLY A 25 5.27 -9.47 -8.73
C GLY A 25 6.25 -9.04 -9.83
N LYS A 26 6.01 -7.92 -10.51
CA LYS A 26 6.91 -7.32 -11.50
C LYS A 26 7.38 -5.94 -11.07
N ARG A 27 6.59 -5.24 -10.28
CA ARG A 27 6.85 -3.90 -9.79
C ARG A 27 6.40 -3.80 -8.34
N ALA A 28 7.14 -3.00 -7.60
CA ALA A 28 6.70 -2.47 -6.34
C ALA A 28 6.31 -1.00 -6.51
N LEU A 29 5.25 -0.59 -5.83
CA LEU A 29 4.79 0.78 -5.77
C LEU A 29 4.70 1.22 -4.31
N TYR A 30 5.15 2.44 -4.03
CA TYR A 30 5.09 3.04 -2.72
C TYR A 30 4.51 4.44 -2.84
N GLY A 31 3.65 4.84 -1.89
CA GLY A 31 3.28 6.24 -1.80
C GLY A 31 2.43 6.57 -0.57
N PRO A 32 2.56 7.80 -0.02
CA PRO A 32 1.73 8.26 1.08
C PRO A 32 0.28 8.49 0.62
N ILE A 33 -0.66 8.09 1.47
CA ILE A 33 -2.09 8.17 1.18
C ILE A 33 -2.55 9.64 1.24
N GLU A 34 -3.26 10.06 0.20
CA GLU A 34 -4.04 11.29 0.21
C GLU A 34 -5.46 11.02 0.69
N SER A 35 -6.14 10.05 0.07
CA SER A 35 -7.49 9.62 0.42
C SER A 35 -7.78 8.20 -0.06
N ILE A 36 -8.81 7.60 0.53
CA ILE A 36 -9.39 6.34 0.07
C ILE A 36 -10.90 6.51 0.05
N VAL A 37 -11.54 6.05 -1.02
CA VAL A 37 -12.99 6.11 -1.18
C VAL A 37 -13.51 4.77 -1.69
N VAL A 38 -14.69 4.38 -1.22
CA VAL A 38 -15.55 3.41 -1.92
C VAL A 38 -16.58 4.24 -2.70
N ASP A 39 -16.64 4.07 -4.01
CA ASP A 39 -17.57 4.82 -4.86
C ASP A 39 -18.95 4.14 -5.00
N GLU A 40 -19.86 4.79 -5.72
CA GLU A 40 -21.22 4.26 -5.96
C GLU A 40 -21.26 2.99 -6.81
N CYS A 41 -20.16 2.67 -7.51
CA CYS A 41 -20.00 1.45 -8.29
C CYS A 41 -19.35 0.32 -7.47
N ASP A 42 -19.15 0.51 -6.17
CA ASP A 42 -18.50 -0.44 -5.24
C ASP A 42 -17.02 -0.70 -5.61
N PHE A 43 -16.34 0.32 -6.13
CA PHE A 43 -14.89 0.31 -6.33
C PHE A 43 -14.18 1.07 -5.22
N VAL A 44 -13.09 0.49 -4.75
CA VAL A 44 -12.14 1.14 -3.87
C VAL A 44 -11.14 1.90 -4.73
N THR A 45 -10.99 3.20 -4.46
CA THR A 45 -9.96 4.04 -5.07
C THR A 45 -9.04 4.58 -3.98
N ILE A 46 -7.76 4.22 -4.04
CA ILE A 46 -6.70 4.78 -3.19
C ILE A 46 -5.97 5.85 -3.98
N ILE A 47 -6.06 7.09 -3.51
CA ILE A 47 -5.37 8.25 -4.07
C ILE A 47 -4.15 8.51 -3.21
N LEU A 48 -2.98 8.57 -3.83
CA LEU A 48 -1.72 8.88 -3.16
C LEU A 48 -1.39 10.36 -3.35
N LYS A 49 -0.52 10.94 -2.54
CA LYS A 49 -0.03 12.31 -2.77
C LYS A 49 1.04 12.35 -3.87
N TRP A 50 1.80 11.27 -3.96
CA TRP A 50 2.80 10.98 -4.96
C TRP A 50 3.07 9.48 -4.90
N SER A 51 3.64 8.92 -5.97
CA SER A 51 4.03 7.51 -6.02
C SER A 51 5.46 7.37 -6.52
N ALA A 52 6.11 6.32 -6.08
CA ALA A 52 7.32 5.81 -6.68
C ALA A 52 7.15 4.36 -7.04
N GLU A 53 7.90 3.92 -8.05
CA GLU A 53 7.93 2.55 -8.50
C GLU A 53 9.36 2.02 -8.56
N MET A 54 9.47 0.69 -8.40
CA MET A 54 10.70 -0.05 -8.58
C MET A 54 10.41 -1.36 -9.32
N THR A 55 11.27 -1.71 -10.28
CA THR A 55 11.15 -2.98 -11.00
C THR A 55 11.65 -4.15 -10.16
N LEU A 56 10.85 -5.20 -10.10
CA LEU A 56 11.18 -6.47 -9.46
C LEU A 56 11.61 -7.50 -10.50
N GLY A 57 12.70 -8.18 -10.21
CA GLY A 57 13.21 -9.31 -10.98
C GLY A 57 12.53 -10.62 -10.61
N LYS A 58 13.20 -11.72 -10.96
CA LYS A 58 12.74 -13.06 -10.56
C LYS A 58 12.64 -13.15 -9.03
N CYS A 59 11.58 -13.79 -8.54
CA CYS A 59 11.30 -13.97 -7.12
C CYS A 59 10.99 -12.68 -6.34
N GLY A 60 10.59 -11.59 -7.01
CA GLY A 60 10.22 -10.34 -6.33
C GLY A 60 11.43 -9.53 -5.82
N ILE A 61 12.64 -9.90 -6.24
CA ILE A 61 13.87 -9.22 -5.82
C ILE A 61 13.99 -7.87 -6.52
N PRO A 62 14.21 -6.76 -5.80
CA PRO A 62 14.53 -5.46 -6.40
C PRO A 62 15.66 -5.54 -7.43
N THR A 63 15.44 -4.96 -8.63
CA THR A 63 16.47 -4.93 -9.70
C THR A 63 16.92 -3.53 -10.09
N GLY A 64 16.40 -2.50 -9.43
CA GLY A 64 16.73 -1.11 -9.70
C GLY A 64 16.46 -0.21 -8.50
N GLU A 65 16.63 1.09 -8.70
CA GLU A 65 16.30 2.11 -7.70
C GLU A 65 14.82 2.51 -7.79
N TRP A 66 14.27 2.99 -6.67
CA TRP A 66 12.99 3.68 -6.68
C TRP A 66 13.05 4.93 -7.56
N THR A 67 12.03 5.09 -8.39
CA THR A 67 11.86 6.26 -9.24
C THR A 67 10.49 6.86 -9.00
N ALA A 68 10.41 8.18 -8.82
CA ALA A 68 9.12 8.86 -8.77
C ALA A 68 8.39 8.71 -10.10
N VAL A 69 7.10 8.39 -10.07
CA VAL A 69 6.29 8.20 -11.28
C VAL A 69 5.06 9.11 -11.25
N GLU A 70 4.38 9.19 -12.39
CA GLU A 70 3.07 9.84 -12.44
C GLU A 70 2.09 9.09 -11.54
N ASN A 71 1.41 9.84 -10.69
CA ASN A 71 0.56 9.31 -9.65
C ASN A 71 -0.79 8.87 -10.22
N ASN A 72 -0.91 7.56 -10.45
CA ASN A 72 -2.16 6.94 -10.86
C ASN A 72 -2.87 6.34 -9.64
N PRO A 73 -4.19 6.59 -9.46
CA PRO A 73 -4.94 5.98 -8.38
C PRO A 73 -4.91 4.45 -8.49
N ILE A 74 -4.87 3.78 -7.33
CA ILE A 74 -5.02 2.34 -7.25
C ILE A 74 -6.52 2.05 -7.16
N VAL A 75 -7.05 1.30 -8.12
CA VAL A 75 -8.48 1.02 -8.22
C VAL A 75 -8.73 -0.48 -8.26
N PHE A 76 -9.63 -0.98 -7.42
CA PHE A 76 -10.05 -2.37 -7.42
C PHE A 76 -11.49 -2.54 -6.89
N PRO A 77 -12.20 -3.62 -7.26
CA PRO A 77 -13.53 -3.88 -6.74
C PRO A 77 -13.50 -4.21 -5.24
N ASN A 78 -14.38 -3.58 -4.46
CA ASN A 78 -14.46 -3.72 -3.00
C ASN A 78 -14.58 -5.19 -2.56
N PHE A 79 -15.49 -5.93 -3.19
CA PHE A 79 -15.80 -7.32 -2.84
C PHE A 79 -14.73 -8.36 -3.27
N ILE A 80 -13.78 -8.00 -4.14
CA ILE A 80 -12.79 -8.96 -4.67
C ILE A 80 -11.53 -9.00 -3.81
N VAL A 81 -11.09 -7.84 -3.35
CA VAL A 81 -9.81 -7.72 -2.66
C VAL A 81 -10.05 -7.89 -1.17
N SER A 82 -9.88 -9.11 -0.68
CA SER A 82 -9.95 -9.36 0.74
C SER A 82 -8.74 -8.75 1.47
N PHE A 83 -8.96 -8.43 2.74
CA PHE A 83 -7.94 -7.87 3.60
C PHE A 83 -7.99 -8.42 5.02
N THR A 84 -6.89 -8.25 5.74
CA THR A 84 -6.81 -8.44 7.20
C THR A 84 -6.25 -7.18 7.81
N ILE A 85 -6.77 -6.78 8.98
CA ILE A 85 -6.21 -5.69 9.78
C ILE A 85 -5.38 -6.30 10.89
N ASP A 86 -4.10 -5.93 10.93
CA ASP A 86 -3.16 -6.35 11.95
C ASP A 86 -2.58 -5.14 12.67
N ARG A 87 -2.27 -5.30 13.96
CA ARG A 87 -1.59 -4.27 14.75
C ARG A 87 -0.10 -4.56 14.84
N MET A 88 0.72 -3.59 14.45
CA MET A 88 2.16 -3.61 14.67
C MET A 88 2.51 -2.73 15.87
N PRO A 89 3.28 -3.23 16.86
CA PRO A 89 3.63 -2.48 18.06
C PRO A 89 4.26 -1.11 17.80
N GLU A 90 5.07 -0.98 16.74
CA GLU A 90 5.86 0.23 16.47
C GLU A 90 5.26 1.13 15.38
N LYS A 91 4.46 0.57 14.47
CA LYS A 91 3.93 1.27 13.28
C LYS A 91 2.42 1.46 13.30
N GLY A 92 1.75 1.00 14.36
CA GLY A 92 0.30 1.05 14.49
C GLY A 92 -0.40 -0.01 13.65
N ASP A 93 -1.64 0.26 13.29
CA ASP A 93 -2.44 -0.68 12.53
C ASP A 93 -2.05 -0.65 11.04
N ARG A 94 -2.14 -1.81 10.39
CA ARG A 94 -1.98 -1.97 8.95
C ARG A 94 -3.07 -2.87 8.37
N VAL A 95 -3.33 -2.70 7.09
CA VAL A 95 -4.15 -3.57 6.25
C VAL A 95 -3.21 -4.39 5.38
N LEU A 96 -3.31 -5.71 5.43
CA LEU A 96 -2.71 -6.61 4.44
C LEU A 96 -3.80 -6.98 3.44
N PHE A 97 -3.54 -6.81 2.14
CA PHE A 97 -4.55 -7.04 1.11
C PHE A 97 -3.95 -7.57 -0.19
N GLY A 98 -4.75 -8.28 -0.99
CA GLY A 98 -4.29 -8.84 -2.27
C GLY A 98 -3.06 -9.74 -2.14
N GLY A 99 -2.90 -10.42 -0.99
CA GLY A 99 -1.81 -11.35 -0.69
C GLY A 99 -0.52 -10.71 -0.19
N PHE A 100 -0.05 -9.64 -0.83
CA PHE A 100 1.29 -9.07 -0.55
C PHE A 100 1.33 -7.54 -0.45
N ASN A 101 0.18 -6.88 -0.54
CA ASN A 101 0.11 -5.42 -0.45
C ASN A 101 -0.18 -5.01 1.00
N ILE A 102 0.36 -3.85 1.38
CA ILE A 102 0.27 -3.33 2.73
C ILE A 102 -0.19 -1.88 2.68
N LEU A 103 -1.07 -1.50 3.59
CA LEU A 103 -1.48 -0.12 3.81
C LEU A 103 -1.40 0.19 5.30
N PHE A 104 -0.69 1.25 5.66
CA PHE A 104 -0.58 1.69 7.05
C PHE A 104 -1.58 2.81 7.36
N PHE A 105 -2.28 2.69 8.49
CA PHE A 105 -3.24 3.71 8.91
C PHE A 105 -2.53 4.98 9.41
N ASP A 106 -1.47 4.78 10.19
CA ASP A 106 -0.83 5.85 10.92
C ASP A 106 0.06 6.70 10.01
N LYS A 107 -0.02 8.01 10.23
CA LYS A 107 0.71 8.99 9.44
C LYS A 107 2.21 8.81 9.64
N ILE A 108 2.93 8.65 8.53
CA ILE A 108 4.39 8.69 8.52
C ILE A 108 4.91 10.13 8.55
N GLU A 109 6.09 10.33 9.17
CA GLU A 109 6.84 11.56 8.98
C GLU A 109 7.12 11.78 7.49
N LYS A 110 7.14 13.04 7.07
CA LYS A 110 7.07 13.45 5.65
C LYS A 110 8.14 12.73 4.80
N VAL A 111 7.77 11.63 4.14
CA VAL A 111 8.57 11.07 3.05
C VAL A 111 8.30 11.92 1.83
N ARG A 112 9.33 12.62 1.35
CA ARG A 112 9.24 13.42 0.13
C ARG A 112 9.57 12.54 -1.09
N PRO A 113 9.10 12.90 -2.29
CA PRO A 113 9.51 12.25 -3.53
C PRO A 113 11.03 12.28 -3.81
N GLU A 114 11.78 13.09 -3.05
CA GLU A 114 13.24 13.16 -3.13
C GLU A 114 13.93 12.15 -2.20
N ASP A 115 13.22 11.70 -1.16
CA ASP A 115 13.73 10.81 -0.11
C ASP A 115 13.53 9.32 -0.46
N VAL A 116 13.04 9.00 -1.67
CA VAL A 116 12.80 7.63 -2.14
C VAL A 116 14.08 6.82 -2.38
N LYS A 117 15.22 7.49 -2.53
CA LYS A 117 16.52 6.83 -2.61
C LYS A 117 16.86 6.17 -1.27
N GLY A 118 16.70 4.85 -1.21
CA GLY A 118 16.98 4.03 -0.03
C GLY A 118 15.75 3.48 0.70
N LEU A 119 14.54 3.58 0.13
CA LEU A 119 13.38 2.87 0.68
C LEU A 119 13.57 1.35 0.55
N GLU A 120 13.48 0.66 1.68
CA GLU A 120 13.39 -0.80 1.74
C GLU A 120 11.91 -1.22 1.74
N LEU A 121 11.58 -2.27 1.00
CA LEU A 121 10.23 -2.86 1.02
C LEU A 121 10.05 -3.69 2.29
N GLU A 122 8.97 -3.45 3.03
CA GLU A 122 8.64 -4.20 4.24
C GLU A 122 7.94 -5.50 3.84
N GLY A 123 8.71 -6.50 3.40
CA GLY A 123 8.15 -7.77 2.96
C GLY A 123 9.12 -8.78 2.37
N ASN A 124 10.41 -8.45 2.22
CA ASN A 124 11.40 -9.46 1.90
C ASN A 124 11.71 -10.26 3.17
N PRO A 125 11.56 -11.59 3.18
CA PRO A 125 12.16 -12.40 4.22
C PRO A 125 13.67 -12.23 4.08
N THR A 126 14.28 -11.50 5.00
CA THR A 126 15.72 -11.57 5.22
C THR A 126 16.05 -12.99 5.69
N THR A 127 16.48 -13.83 4.75
CA THR A 127 17.47 -14.90 4.93
C THR A 127 18.04 -15.31 3.59
#